data_AF-A0A498KZA9-F1
#
_entry.id   AF-A0A498KZA9-F1
#
_cell.length_a   1.000
_cell.length_b   1.000
_cell.length_c   1.000
_cell.angle_alpha   90.00
_cell.angle_beta   90.00
_cell.angle_gamma   90.00
#
_symmetry.space_group_name_H-M   'P 1'
#
loop_
_entity.id
_entity.type
_entity.pdbx_description
1 polymer ?
#
loop_
_entity_poly.entity_id
_entity_poly.type
_entity_poly.pdbx_seq_one_letter_code
_entity_poly.pdbx_strand_id
1 'polypeptide(L)'
;MHVLGVVGPSDSGKTTLVERLAERLIDRGRVATVKHLTHAPDVDTDGKDTARHRAAGAATTYGLTDDEGWFATGEDRTLDEALDALAPDYDYAIVEGFSDATVPQVVLGDRDHAGPELAAAPTADDVDVDAVLDALAGTEPRETLESLVERVKRSPRADRAGAIATFTGRVRAKDAPDDDPTEYLTFEKYEGVADDRMETIAAELEEREGVLDVLLHHRTGVIEYGEDIVFVVVLAGHRGEAFRTVEDGIDRLKDEVPLFKKEVTVDDEFWVHERE
;
A
#
# COMPACT_ATOMS: atom_id res chain seq x y z
N MET A 1 -1.94 -2.47 5.05
CA MET A 1 -2.17 -1.26 5.88
C MET A 1 -3.39 -0.51 5.34
N HIS A 2 -4.42 -0.22 6.15
CA HIS A 2 -5.54 0.62 5.71
C HIS A 2 -5.14 2.10 5.73
N VAL A 3 -5.53 2.85 4.70
CA VAL A 3 -5.20 4.28 4.57
C VAL A 3 -6.48 5.10 4.55
N LEU A 4 -6.51 6.17 5.35
CA LEU A 4 -7.64 7.10 5.42
C LEU A 4 -7.16 8.54 5.20
N GLY A 5 -7.69 9.20 4.19
CA GLY A 5 -7.53 10.63 3.97
C GLY A 5 -8.48 11.45 4.84
N VAL A 6 -8.02 12.61 5.33
CA VAL A 6 -8.84 13.64 5.95
C VAL A 6 -8.63 14.94 5.19
N VAL A 7 -9.67 15.39 4.51
CA VAL A 7 -9.63 16.55 3.62
C VAL A 7 -10.66 17.60 4.05
N GLY A 8 -10.37 18.87 3.77
CA GLY A 8 -11.26 19.97 4.15
C GLY A 8 -10.57 21.34 4.15
N PRO A 9 -11.32 22.45 4.20
CA PRO A 9 -10.78 23.80 4.26
C PRO A 9 -9.90 24.02 5.50
N SER A 10 -9.12 25.10 5.53
CA SER A 10 -8.48 25.55 6.78
C SER A 10 -9.54 25.75 7.86
N ASP A 11 -9.16 25.49 9.13
CA ASP A 11 -10.02 25.65 10.31
C ASP A 11 -11.28 24.76 10.38
N SER A 12 -11.44 23.77 9.50
CA SER A 12 -12.54 22.77 9.55
C SER A 12 -12.40 21.73 10.68
N GLY A 13 -11.28 21.74 11.41
CA GLY A 13 -11.01 20.78 12.47
C GLY A 13 -10.28 19.50 12.03
N LYS A 14 -9.69 19.46 10.82
CA LYS A 14 -8.95 18.28 10.30
C LYS A 14 -8.01 17.64 11.33
N THR A 15 -7.14 18.45 11.94
CA THR A 15 -6.15 17.96 12.91
C THR A 15 -6.84 17.35 14.13
N THR A 16 -7.92 17.97 14.64
CA THR A 16 -8.75 17.41 15.72
C THR A 16 -9.38 16.07 15.33
N LEU A 17 -9.84 15.92 14.09
CA LEU A 17 -10.36 14.65 13.60
C LEU A 17 -9.26 13.58 13.50
N VAL A 18 -8.09 13.94 12.98
CA VAL A 18 -6.92 13.03 12.89
C VAL A 18 -6.53 12.53 14.28
N GLU A 19 -6.48 13.41 15.28
CA GLU A 19 -6.22 13.03 16.69
C GLU A 19 -7.25 12.02 17.19
N ARG A 20 -8.55 12.32 17.04
CA ARG A 20 -9.64 11.42 17.46
C ARG A 20 -9.57 10.06 16.76
N LEU A 21 -9.29 10.03 15.46
CA LEU A 21 -9.14 8.79 14.70
C LEU A 21 -7.93 7.99 15.16
N ALA A 22 -6.79 8.63 15.34
CA ALA A 22 -5.56 7.97 15.81
C ALA A 22 -5.75 7.37 17.21
N GLU A 23 -6.35 8.12 18.15
CA GLU A 23 -6.67 7.63 19.49
C GLU A 23 -7.54 6.37 19.47
N ARG A 24 -8.51 6.29 18.54
CA ARG A 24 -9.40 5.13 18.41
C ARG A 24 -8.74 3.94 17.71
N LEU A 25 -7.77 4.18 16.83
CA LEU A 25 -7.09 3.15 16.04
C LEU A 25 -5.90 2.51 16.77
N ILE A 26 -5.25 3.21 17.72
CA ILE A 26 -4.09 2.69 18.46
C ILE A 26 -4.41 1.38 19.20
N ASP A 27 -5.64 1.21 19.69
CA ASP A 27 -6.08 -0.04 20.34
C ASP A 27 -6.27 -1.20 19.36
N ARG A 28 -6.28 -0.94 18.05
CA ARG A 28 -6.51 -1.92 16.98
C ARG A 28 -5.24 -2.27 16.21
N GLY A 29 -4.23 -1.42 16.24
CA GLY A 29 -2.98 -1.62 15.53
C GLY A 29 -2.05 -0.41 15.57
N ARG A 30 -0.89 -0.53 14.93
CA ARG A 30 0.08 0.56 14.81
C ARG A 30 -0.44 1.60 13.83
N VAL A 31 -0.44 2.87 14.26
CA VAL A 31 -0.97 4.00 13.48
C VAL A 31 0.15 4.94 13.07
N ALA A 32 0.20 5.28 11.79
CA ALA A 32 1.03 6.35 11.24
C ALA A 32 0.18 7.54 10.79
N THR A 33 0.79 8.72 10.70
CA THR A 33 0.15 9.91 10.14
C THR A 33 1.05 10.56 9.09
N VAL A 34 0.48 11.01 7.98
CA VAL A 34 1.18 11.77 6.95
C VAL A 34 0.46 13.10 6.78
N LYS A 35 1.17 14.23 6.88
CA LYS A 35 0.57 15.56 6.78
C LYS A 35 1.11 16.31 5.57
N HIS A 36 0.21 16.86 4.77
CA HIS A 36 0.57 17.78 3.71
C HIS A 36 0.98 19.13 4.31
N LEU A 37 2.19 19.57 4.01
CA LEU A 37 2.73 20.86 4.43
C LEU A 37 2.90 21.76 3.21
N THR A 38 2.35 22.97 3.30
CA THR A 38 2.49 23.98 2.23
C THR A 38 3.78 24.79 2.31
N HIS A 39 4.52 24.63 3.42
CA HIS A 39 5.78 25.31 3.68
C HIS A 39 6.74 24.33 4.35
N ALA A 40 8.04 24.53 4.12
CA ALA A 40 9.07 23.72 4.75
C ALA A 40 9.00 23.85 6.28
N PRO A 41 8.85 22.74 7.02
CA PRO A 41 8.88 22.75 8.49
C PRO A 41 10.29 22.99 9.01
N ASP A 42 10.39 23.61 10.20
CA ASP A 42 11.63 23.70 10.98
C ASP A 42 11.79 22.41 11.81
N VAL A 43 12.32 21.36 11.17
CA VAL A 43 12.55 20.02 11.76
C VAL A 43 13.99 19.79 12.17
N ASP A 44 14.91 20.63 11.68
CA ASP A 44 16.35 20.47 11.87
C ASP A 44 16.95 21.83 12.22
N THR A 45 17.90 21.85 13.15
CA THR A 45 18.46 23.11 13.63
C THR A 45 19.50 23.64 12.66
N ASP A 46 19.25 24.81 12.07
CA ASP A 46 20.18 25.50 11.18
C ASP A 46 21.60 25.59 11.77
N GLY A 47 22.58 25.23 10.94
CA GLY A 47 24.00 25.26 11.30
C GLY A 47 24.48 24.10 12.19
N LYS A 48 23.60 23.20 12.64
CA LYS A 48 23.99 21.94 13.30
C LYS A 48 24.33 20.83 12.31
N ASP A 49 24.76 19.68 12.84
CA ASP A 49 25.41 18.62 12.07
C ASP A 49 24.55 18.10 10.91
N THR A 50 23.29 17.74 11.18
CA THR A 50 22.34 17.24 10.16
C THR A 50 21.99 18.29 9.10
N ALA A 51 21.83 19.56 9.50
CA ALA A 51 21.61 20.65 8.56
C ALA A 51 22.83 20.88 7.65
N ARG A 52 24.04 20.77 8.22
CA ARG A 52 25.30 20.86 7.47
C ARG A 52 25.53 19.68 6.53
N HIS A 53 25.08 18.47 6.90
CA HIS A 53 25.13 17.31 6.00
C HIS A 53 24.28 17.56 4.75
N ARG A 54 23.06 18.08 4.91
CA ARG A 54 22.17 18.41 3.79
C ARG A 54 22.75 19.53 2.92
N ALA A 55 23.25 20.59 3.54
CA ALA A 55 23.93 21.68 2.82
C ALA A 55 25.18 21.21 2.05
N ALA A 56 25.80 20.10 2.45
CA ALA A 56 26.91 19.46 1.74
C ALA A 56 26.46 18.56 0.59
N GLY A 57 25.15 18.39 0.37
CA GLY A 57 24.57 17.59 -0.72
C GLY A 57 24.07 16.20 -0.30
N ALA A 58 23.90 15.92 1.00
CA ALA A 58 23.23 14.69 1.41
C ALA A 58 21.74 14.75 1.06
N ALA A 59 21.29 13.87 0.16
CA ALA A 59 19.88 13.79 -0.28
C ALA A 59 18.92 13.34 0.84
N THR A 60 19.43 12.66 1.87
CA THR A 60 18.65 12.23 3.03
C THR A 60 19.53 12.24 4.26
N THR A 61 18.99 12.68 5.39
CA THR A 61 19.65 12.63 6.70
C THR A 61 18.73 12.00 7.74
N TYR A 62 19.32 11.18 8.60
CA TYR A 62 18.66 10.57 9.77
C TYR A 62 19.36 11.05 11.03
N GLY A 63 18.59 11.47 12.02
CA GLY A 63 19.03 11.62 13.40
C GLY A 63 18.43 10.51 14.24
N LEU A 64 19.26 9.74 14.94
CA LEU A 64 18.86 8.65 15.83
C LEU A 64 19.34 8.98 17.24
N THR A 65 18.50 8.75 18.25
CA THR A 65 18.83 8.95 19.67
C THR A 65 18.98 7.61 20.38
N ASP A 66 19.67 7.62 21.54
CA ASP A 66 19.84 6.42 22.37
C ASP A 66 18.50 5.89 22.93
N ASP A 67 17.49 6.76 23.04
CA ASP A 67 16.13 6.41 23.49
C ASP A 67 15.21 5.98 22.32
N GLU A 68 15.78 5.48 21.22
CA GLU A 68 15.08 5.02 20.01
C GLU A 68 14.24 6.11 19.29
N GLY A 69 14.38 7.37 19.70
CA GLY A 69 13.81 8.52 19.03
C GLY A 69 14.54 8.79 17.71
N TRP A 70 13.81 9.24 16.71
CA TRP A 70 14.42 9.57 15.42
C TRP A 70 13.69 10.69 14.69
N PHE A 71 14.42 11.34 13.79
CA PHE A 71 13.87 12.20 12.75
C PHE A 71 14.61 11.96 11.44
N ALA A 72 13.93 12.24 10.34
CA ALA A 72 14.55 12.20 9.02
C ALA A 72 14.16 13.44 8.22
N THR A 73 15.03 13.80 7.29
CA THR A 73 14.72 14.80 6.26
C THR A 73 15.24 14.31 4.92
N GLY A 74 14.62 14.76 3.84
CA GLY A 74 15.05 14.46 2.48
C GLY A 74 14.31 15.32 1.47
N GLU A 75 14.59 15.08 0.21
CA GLU A 75 13.98 15.74 -0.95
C GLU A 75 13.23 14.69 -1.80
N ASP A 76 12.36 15.16 -2.69
CA ASP A 76 11.71 14.35 -3.74
C ASP A 76 10.98 13.09 -3.27
N ARG A 77 10.22 13.17 -2.16
CA ARG A 77 9.39 12.07 -1.67
C ARG A 77 7.91 12.31 -1.93
N THR A 78 7.25 11.34 -2.55
CA THR A 78 5.80 11.37 -2.81
C THR A 78 4.98 10.81 -1.63
N LEU A 79 3.66 11.02 -1.67
CA LEU A 79 2.74 10.41 -0.70
C LEU A 79 2.78 8.88 -0.81
N ASP A 80 2.75 8.33 -2.03
CA ASP A 80 2.77 6.89 -2.26
C ASP A 80 4.03 6.22 -1.74
N GLU A 81 5.21 6.81 -1.98
CA GLU A 81 6.47 6.30 -1.43
C GLU A 81 6.50 6.35 0.11
N ALA A 82 5.89 7.36 0.72
CA ALA A 82 5.76 7.43 2.17
C ALA A 82 4.83 6.33 2.69
N LEU A 83 3.69 6.12 2.04
CA LEU A 83 2.76 5.05 2.40
C LEU A 83 3.35 3.65 2.16
N ASP A 84 4.17 3.46 1.12
CA ASP A 84 4.83 2.17 0.81
C ASP A 84 5.86 1.84 1.88
N ALA A 85 6.60 2.84 2.36
CA ALA A 85 7.55 2.68 3.44
C ALA A 85 6.87 2.39 4.79
N LEU A 86 5.64 2.86 5.00
CA LEU A 86 4.88 2.61 6.24
C LEU A 86 4.15 1.25 6.23
N ALA A 87 3.73 0.77 5.06
CA ALA A 87 2.89 -0.42 4.93
C ALA A 87 3.40 -1.69 5.65
N PRO A 88 4.73 -1.97 5.75
CA PRO A 88 5.21 -3.16 6.45
C PRO A 88 5.06 -3.11 7.97
N ASP A 89 5.12 -1.92 8.53
CA ASP A 89 5.24 -1.70 9.98
C ASP A 89 3.95 -1.24 10.63
N TYR A 90 3.04 -0.65 9.86
CA TYR A 90 1.82 -0.03 10.37
C TYR A 90 0.57 -0.70 9.83
N ASP A 91 -0.46 -0.78 10.68
CA ASP A 91 -1.76 -1.33 10.32
C ASP A 91 -2.65 -0.26 9.70
N TYR A 92 -2.46 1.00 10.14
CA TYR A 92 -3.22 2.17 9.69
C TYR A 92 -2.32 3.35 9.35
N ALA A 93 -2.68 4.12 8.31
CA ALA A 93 -2.13 5.44 8.03
C ALA A 93 -3.24 6.48 7.86
N ILE A 94 -3.13 7.62 8.54
CA ILE A 94 -4.04 8.75 8.38
C ILE A 94 -3.34 9.87 7.61
N VAL A 95 -3.92 10.30 6.50
CA VAL A 95 -3.34 11.28 5.58
C VAL A 95 -4.10 12.61 5.68
N GLU A 96 -3.48 13.63 6.25
CA GLU A 96 -4.08 14.96 6.42
C GLU A 96 -3.76 15.88 5.24
N GLY A 97 -4.78 16.37 4.53
CA GLY A 97 -4.67 17.53 3.64
C GLY A 97 -4.24 17.24 2.19
N PHE A 98 -4.17 15.98 1.78
CA PHE A 98 -3.94 15.58 0.37
C PHE A 98 -5.29 15.36 -0.35
N SER A 99 -5.90 16.43 -0.87
CA SER A 99 -7.20 16.33 -1.58
C SER A 99 -7.13 15.51 -2.88
N ASP A 100 -5.97 15.49 -3.53
CA ASP A 100 -5.78 14.79 -4.81
C ASP A 100 -5.40 13.31 -4.61
N ALA A 101 -5.25 12.84 -3.37
CA ALA A 101 -4.98 11.44 -3.09
C ALA A 101 -6.22 10.58 -3.39
N THR A 102 -6.00 9.43 -4.01
CA THR A 102 -7.04 8.47 -4.42
C THR A 102 -7.44 7.48 -3.32
N VAL A 103 -6.83 7.59 -2.14
CA VAL A 103 -7.17 6.79 -0.95
C VAL A 103 -8.58 7.14 -0.44
N PRO A 104 -9.29 6.24 0.26
CA PRO A 104 -10.58 6.56 0.88
C PRO A 104 -10.50 7.77 1.83
N GLN A 105 -11.49 8.66 1.84
CA GLN A 105 -11.40 9.96 2.54
C GLN A 105 -12.62 10.29 3.40
N VAL A 106 -12.38 11.02 4.49
CA VAL A 106 -13.38 11.82 5.20
C VAL A 106 -13.28 13.26 4.73
N VAL A 107 -14.41 13.82 4.28
CA VAL A 107 -14.50 15.15 3.69
C VAL A 107 -15.17 16.12 4.66
N LEU A 108 -14.42 17.13 5.10
CA LEU A 108 -14.93 18.20 5.95
C LEU A 108 -15.29 19.44 5.14
N GLY A 109 -16.54 19.90 5.27
CA GLY A 109 -17.10 21.00 4.49
C GLY A 109 -17.19 20.70 3.00
N ASP A 110 -17.36 21.75 2.18
CA ASP A 110 -17.47 21.63 0.72
C ASP A 110 -16.08 21.74 0.07
N ARG A 111 -15.31 20.65 0.05
CA ARG A 111 -14.00 20.59 -0.61
C ARG A 111 -13.94 19.49 -1.66
N ASP A 112 -13.44 19.84 -2.83
CA ASP A 112 -13.13 18.90 -3.90
C ASP A 112 -12.07 17.89 -3.46
N HIS A 113 -12.23 16.66 -3.92
CA HIS A 113 -11.43 15.53 -3.49
C HIS A 113 -11.43 14.44 -4.58
N ALA A 114 -10.37 13.63 -4.63
CA ALA A 114 -10.16 12.64 -5.68
C ALA A 114 -10.51 11.20 -5.26
N GLY A 115 -10.39 10.88 -3.97
CA GLY A 115 -10.59 9.53 -3.45
C GLY A 115 -12.06 9.19 -3.14
N PRO A 116 -12.39 7.92 -2.85
CA PRO A 116 -13.72 7.52 -2.42
C PRO A 116 -14.14 8.19 -1.11
N GLU A 117 -15.31 8.81 -1.06
CA GLU A 117 -15.86 9.40 0.16
C GLU A 117 -16.41 8.32 1.10
N LEU A 118 -15.79 8.15 2.27
CA LEU A 118 -16.31 7.29 3.34
C LEU A 118 -17.28 8.03 4.26
N ALA A 119 -17.09 9.33 4.45
CA ALA A 119 -17.98 10.19 5.20
C ALA A 119 -17.78 11.66 4.80
N ALA A 120 -18.85 12.44 4.86
CA ALA A 120 -18.82 13.89 4.75
C ALA A 120 -19.51 14.55 5.94
N ALA A 121 -18.94 15.65 6.43
CA ALA A 121 -19.48 16.41 7.55
C ALA A 121 -19.10 17.90 7.48
N PRO A 122 -19.89 18.84 8.02
CA PRO A 122 -19.53 20.25 8.01
C PRO A 122 -18.25 20.56 8.78
N THR A 123 -18.07 19.91 9.94
CA THR A 123 -16.92 20.07 10.82
C THR A 123 -16.49 18.72 11.40
N ALA A 124 -15.29 18.67 11.98
CA ALA A 124 -14.79 17.48 12.66
C ALA A 124 -15.72 16.97 13.77
N ASP A 125 -16.42 17.87 14.49
CA ASP A 125 -17.31 17.50 15.60
C ASP A 125 -18.56 16.74 15.14
N ASP A 126 -18.95 16.92 13.88
CA ASP A 126 -20.12 16.28 13.28
C ASP A 126 -19.81 14.87 12.73
N VAL A 127 -18.54 14.46 12.72
CA VAL A 127 -18.13 13.14 12.22
C VAL A 127 -18.39 12.05 13.24
N ASP A 128 -19.17 11.04 12.83
CA ASP A 128 -19.29 9.77 13.53
C ASP A 128 -18.03 8.92 13.26
N VAL A 129 -17.12 8.94 14.23
CA VAL A 129 -15.83 8.24 14.13
C VAL A 129 -16.02 6.73 14.06
N ASP A 130 -17.01 6.16 14.75
CA ASP A 130 -17.18 4.71 14.75
C ASP A 130 -17.68 4.22 13.39
N ALA A 131 -18.63 4.94 12.78
CA ALA A 131 -19.07 4.66 11.42
C ALA A 131 -17.94 4.77 10.39
N VAL A 132 -17.06 5.77 10.51
CA VAL A 132 -15.87 5.92 9.64
C VAL A 132 -14.94 4.72 9.78
N LEU A 133 -14.69 4.27 11.00
CA LEU A 133 -13.78 3.15 11.23
C LEU A 133 -14.34 1.81 10.75
N ASP A 134 -15.66 1.61 10.85
CA ASP A 134 -16.33 0.43 10.29
C ASP A 134 -16.26 0.45 8.76
N ALA A 135 -16.46 1.62 8.14
CA ALA A 135 -16.29 1.78 6.70
C ALA A 135 -14.82 1.54 6.26
N LEU A 136 -13.85 2.06 7.02
CA LEU A 136 -12.42 1.87 6.75
C LEU A 136 -12.02 0.39 6.82
N ALA A 137 -12.59 -0.39 7.74
CA ALA A 137 -12.32 -1.82 7.84
C ALA A 137 -12.77 -2.62 6.60
N GLY A 138 -13.71 -2.08 5.82
CA GLY A 138 -14.18 -2.65 4.56
C GLY A 138 -13.36 -2.23 3.33
N THR A 139 -12.35 -1.36 3.47
CA THR A 139 -11.54 -0.92 2.33
C THR A 139 -10.41 -1.90 2.04
N GLU A 140 -9.91 -1.90 0.81
CA GLU A 140 -8.74 -2.70 0.47
C GLU A 140 -7.50 -2.15 1.19
N PRO A 141 -6.74 -3.00 1.91
CA PRO A 141 -5.50 -2.58 2.51
C PRO A 141 -4.46 -2.30 1.40
N ARG A 142 -3.64 -1.28 1.62
CA ARG A 142 -2.44 -1.04 0.80
C ARG A 142 -1.40 -2.11 1.14
N GLU A 143 -0.99 -2.86 0.12
CA GLU A 143 0.00 -3.94 0.22
C GLU A 143 1.21 -3.66 -0.68
N THR A 144 2.38 -3.95 -0.12
CA THR A 144 3.68 -4.02 -0.80
C THR A 144 4.29 -5.40 -0.60
N LEU A 145 5.27 -5.76 -1.42
CA LEU A 145 6.04 -7.00 -1.22
C LEU A 145 6.59 -7.08 0.22
N GLU A 146 7.19 -5.99 0.70
CA GLU A 146 7.77 -5.90 2.04
C GLU A 146 6.70 -6.10 3.11
N SER A 147 5.51 -5.52 2.95
CA SER A 147 4.43 -5.70 3.91
C SER A 147 3.90 -7.13 4.00
N LEU A 148 3.84 -7.83 2.87
CA LEU A 148 3.45 -9.24 2.82
C LEU A 148 4.55 -10.13 3.39
N VAL A 149 5.83 -9.81 3.12
CA VAL A 149 6.98 -10.50 3.72
C VAL A 149 6.99 -10.34 5.24
N GLU A 150 6.74 -9.14 5.76
CA GLU A 150 6.63 -8.91 7.20
C GLU A 150 5.42 -9.63 7.80
N ARG A 151 4.29 -9.71 7.08
CA ARG A 151 3.12 -10.48 7.51
C ARG A 151 3.45 -11.96 7.70
N VAL A 152 4.10 -12.61 6.73
CA VAL A 152 4.47 -14.03 6.89
C VAL A 152 5.54 -14.24 7.96
N LYS A 153 6.45 -13.28 8.20
CA LYS A 153 7.40 -13.35 9.32
C LYS A 153 6.73 -13.32 10.69
N ARG A 154 5.56 -12.67 10.79
CA ARG A 154 4.72 -12.64 12.01
C ARG A 154 3.82 -13.87 12.14
N SER A 155 3.82 -14.78 11.16
CA SER A 155 3.04 -16.01 11.21
C SER A 155 3.34 -16.80 12.49
N PRO A 156 2.32 -17.35 13.18
CA PRO A 156 2.54 -18.23 14.34
C PRO A 156 3.35 -19.48 14.03
N ARG A 157 3.53 -19.81 12.74
CA ARG A 157 4.32 -20.94 12.23
C ARG A 157 5.75 -20.56 11.83
N ALA A 158 6.14 -19.29 11.96
CA ALA A 158 7.43 -18.78 11.49
C ALA A 158 8.63 -19.41 12.21
N ASP A 159 8.45 -19.94 13.43
CA ASP A 159 9.48 -20.68 14.17
C ASP A 159 9.94 -21.98 13.47
N ARG A 160 9.13 -22.48 12.53
CA ARG A 160 9.42 -23.68 11.70
C ARG A 160 9.96 -23.32 10.32
N ALA A 161 9.96 -22.04 9.96
CA ALA A 161 10.31 -21.61 8.62
C ALA A 161 11.83 -21.53 8.43
N GLY A 162 12.29 -22.02 7.28
CA GLY A 162 13.68 -21.90 6.83
C GLY A 162 13.81 -21.17 5.49
N ALA A 163 12.70 -20.77 4.87
CA ALA A 163 12.68 -20.04 3.63
C ALA A 163 11.44 -19.15 3.50
N ILE A 164 11.64 -17.97 2.93
CA ILE A 164 10.59 -17.18 2.28
C ILE A 164 10.98 -17.11 0.82
N ALA A 165 10.06 -17.47 -0.08
CA ALA A 165 10.23 -17.26 -1.52
C ALA A 165 9.13 -16.33 -2.00
N THR A 166 9.46 -15.48 -2.96
CA THR A 166 8.51 -14.51 -3.51
C THR A 166 8.55 -14.49 -5.02
N PHE A 167 7.43 -14.11 -5.62
CA PHE A 167 7.33 -13.69 -7.01
C PHE A 167 6.74 -12.27 -7.06
N THR A 168 7.30 -11.44 -7.94
CA THR A 168 6.80 -10.09 -8.23
C THR A 168 6.60 -9.96 -9.73
N GLY A 169 5.37 -9.74 -10.17
CA GLY A 169 5.07 -9.33 -11.54
C GLY A 169 5.13 -7.82 -11.67
N ARG A 170 5.68 -7.32 -12.77
CA ARG A 170 5.90 -5.90 -13.04
C ARG A 170 5.41 -5.52 -14.44
N VAL A 171 4.86 -4.30 -14.59
CA VAL A 171 4.46 -3.76 -15.90
C VAL A 171 5.70 -3.59 -16.77
N ARG A 172 5.70 -4.23 -17.94
CA ARG A 172 6.79 -4.14 -18.92
C ARG A 172 6.53 -2.99 -19.88
N ALA A 173 7.61 -2.43 -20.45
CA ALA A 173 7.47 -1.41 -21.48
C ALA A 173 6.94 -1.99 -22.80
N LYS A 174 7.33 -3.23 -23.11
CA LYS A 174 6.98 -3.94 -24.34
C LYS A 174 7.00 -5.44 -24.09
N ASP A 175 6.11 -6.18 -24.74
CA ASP A 175 6.13 -7.64 -24.72
C ASP A 175 7.05 -8.21 -25.81
N ALA A 176 7.09 -7.61 -26.99
CA ALA A 176 8.04 -7.88 -28.06
C ALA A 176 8.80 -6.61 -28.49
N PRO A 177 9.99 -6.73 -29.14
CA PRO A 177 10.79 -5.57 -29.55
C PRO A 177 10.05 -4.56 -30.43
N ASP A 178 9.12 -5.06 -31.25
CA ASP A 178 8.37 -4.32 -32.25
C ASP A 178 7.04 -3.75 -31.73
N ASP A 179 6.64 -4.07 -30.49
CA ASP A 179 5.40 -3.55 -29.89
C ASP A 179 5.55 -2.07 -29.52
N ASP A 180 4.44 -1.34 -29.53
CA ASP A 180 4.42 0.02 -29.02
C ASP A 180 4.61 0.03 -27.50
N PRO A 181 5.28 1.06 -26.92
CA PRO A 181 5.46 1.12 -25.48
C PRO A 181 4.13 1.21 -24.73
N THR A 182 3.94 0.35 -23.73
CA THR A 182 2.86 0.45 -22.75
C THR A 182 3.12 1.63 -21.82
N GLU A 183 2.17 2.56 -21.69
CA GLU A 183 2.26 3.64 -20.70
C GLU A 183 1.78 3.17 -19.32
N TYR A 184 0.61 2.55 -19.29
CA TYR A 184 0.00 1.99 -18.10
C TYR A 184 -0.95 0.84 -18.43
N LEU A 185 -1.21 0.02 -17.43
CA LEU A 185 -2.23 -1.02 -17.46
C LEU A 185 -3.33 -0.65 -16.46
N THR A 186 -4.60 -0.87 -16.83
CA THR A 186 -5.71 -0.80 -15.88
C THR A 186 -6.19 -2.20 -15.57
N PHE A 187 -6.24 -2.54 -14.28
CA PHE A 187 -6.75 -3.82 -13.81
C PHE A 187 -8.05 -3.65 -13.03
N GLU A 188 -9.06 -4.42 -13.41
CA GLU A 188 -10.33 -4.50 -12.68
C GLU A 188 -10.53 -5.93 -12.17
N LYS A 189 -11.03 -6.07 -10.94
CA LYS A 189 -11.41 -7.36 -10.37
C LYS A 189 -12.92 -7.41 -10.16
N TYR A 190 -13.52 -8.60 -10.31
CA TYR A 190 -14.85 -8.81 -9.77
C TYR A 190 -14.76 -8.86 -8.25
N GLU A 191 -15.23 -7.78 -7.61
CA GLU A 191 -15.21 -7.64 -6.15
C GLU A 191 -15.79 -8.88 -5.46
N GLY A 192 -15.10 -9.36 -4.43
CA GLY A 192 -15.41 -10.59 -3.69
C GLY A 192 -14.96 -11.86 -4.40
N VAL A 193 -15.24 -12.04 -5.70
CA VAL A 193 -14.95 -13.31 -6.40
C VAL A 193 -13.44 -13.53 -6.59
N ALA A 194 -12.71 -12.49 -6.98
CA ALA A 194 -11.26 -12.60 -7.15
C ALA A 194 -10.55 -12.86 -5.82
N ASP A 195 -10.99 -12.19 -4.75
CA ASP A 195 -10.43 -12.34 -3.42
C ASP A 195 -10.73 -13.74 -2.86
N ASP A 196 -11.98 -14.20 -2.92
CA ASP A 196 -12.39 -15.56 -2.54
C ASP A 196 -11.57 -16.63 -3.28
N ARG A 197 -11.27 -16.39 -4.56
CA ARG A 197 -10.50 -17.36 -5.37
C ARG A 197 -9.03 -17.37 -4.97
N MET A 198 -8.42 -16.20 -4.74
CA MET A 198 -7.05 -16.11 -4.22
C MET A 198 -6.93 -16.78 -2.85
N GLU A 199 -7.90 -16.56 -1.95
CA GLU A 199 -7.95 -17.22 -0.64
C GLU A 199 -8.05 -18.75 -0.78
N THR A 200 -8.88 -19.23 -1.71
CA THR A 200 -9.01 -20.67 -2.00
C THR A 200 -7.69 -21.26 -2.48
N ILE A 201 -7.02 -20.61 -3.43
CA ILE A 201 -5.73 -21.06 -3.96
C ILE A 201 -4.68 -21.10 -2.84
N ALA A 202 -4.59 -20.03 -2.04
CA ALA A 202 -3.66 -19.97 -0.91
C ALA A 202 -3.89 -21.10 0.09
N ALA A 203 -5.15 -21.34 0.49
CA ALA A 203 -5.52 -22.41 1.42
C ALA A 203 -5.12 -23.80 0.89
N GLU A 204 -5.39 -24.08 -0.40
CA GLU A 204 -5.02 -25.34 -1.03
C GLU A 204 -3.50 -25.54 -1.14
N LEU A 205 -2.75 -24.46 -1.41
CA LEU A 205 -1.28 -24.50 -1.43
C LEU A 205 -0.70 -24.77 -0.04
N GLU A 206 -1.33 -24.25 1.00
CA GLU A 206 -0.94 -24.48 2.40
C GLU A 206 -1.17 -25.90 2.91
N GLU A 207 -1.98 -26.72 2.22
CA GLU A 207 -2.14 -28.14 2.55
C GLU A 207 -0.88 -28.97 2.30
N ARG A 208 0.09 -28.42 1.54
CA ARG A 208 1.35 -29.08 1.20
C ARG A 208 2.26 -29.22 2.41
N GLU A 209 2.89 -30.38 2.54
CA GLU A 209 3.88 -30.63 3.58
C GLU A 209 5.03 -29.62 3.46
N GLY A 210 5.27 -28.87 4.55
CA GLY A 210 6.36 -27.90 4.62
C GLY A 210 6.01 -26.49 4.15
N VAL A 211 4.78 -26.25 3.66
CA VAL A 211 4.25 -24.89 3.41
C VAL A 211 3.60 -24.37 4.69
N LEU A 212 3.94 -23.14 5.06
CA LEU A 212 3.61 -22.55 6.37
C LEU A 212 2.83 -21.24 6.28
N ASP A 213 2.75 -20.61 5.12
CA ASP A 213 1.92 -19.43 4.87
C ASP A 213 1.98 -19.13 3.38
N VAL A 214 0.86 -18.77 2.77
CA VAL A 214 0.79 -18.34 1.37
C VAL A 214 -0.05 -17.08 1.28
N LEU A 215 0.56 -16.00 0.80
CA LEU A 215 -0.12 -14.76 0.50
C LEU A 215 -0.09 -14.50 -1.00
N LEU A 216 -1.27 -14.24 -1.56
CA LEU A 216 -1.48 -13.82 -2.94
C LEU A 216 -2.07 -12.42 -2.93
N HIS A 217 -1.48 -11.52 -3.70
CA HIS A 217 -1.99 -10.16 -3.85
C HIS A 217 -1.83 -9.69 -5.28
N HIS A 218 -2.89 -9.09 -5.83
CA HIS A 218 -2.86 -8.45 -7.14
C HIS A 218 -3.42 -7.03 -7.00
N ARG A 219 -2.65 -6.04 -7.44
CA ARG A 219 -3.06 -4.64 -7.47
C ARG A 219 -4.13 -4.41 -8.54
N THR A 220 -5.05 -3.50 -8.26
CA THR A 220 -6.12 -3.09 -9.16
C THR A 220 -6.03 -1.58 -9.39
N GLY A 221 -6.78 -1.08 -10.37
CA GLY A 221 -6.71 0.30 -10.82
C GLY A 221 -5.63 0.51 -11.88
N VAL A 222 -5.21 1.77 -12.02
CA VAL A 222 -4.17 2.18 -12.98
C VAL A 222 -2.80 1.87 -12.38
N ILE A 223 -1.98 1.14 -13.14
CA ILE A 223 -0.63 0.75 -12.76
C ILE A 223 0.31 1.18 -13.87
N GLU A 224 1.25 2.06 -13.54
CA GLU A 224 2.18 2.66 -14.49
C GLU A 224 3.28 1.69 -14.91
N TYR A 225 3.91 2.00 -16.04
CA TYR A 225 5.11 1.31 -16.47
C TYR A 225 6.15 1.18 -15.34
N GLY A 226 6.71 -0.03 -15.19
CA GLY A 226 7.76 -0.32 -14.24
C GLY A 226 7.26 -0.53 -12.81
N GLU A 227 5.97 -0.37 -12.54
CA GLU A 227 5.39 -0.67 -11.23
C GLU A 227 5.11 -2.17 -11.04
N ASP A 228 5.14 -2.59 -9.79
CA ASP A 228 4.82 -3.95 -9.39
C ASP A 228 3.30 -4.13 -9.34
N ILE A 229 2.81 -5.26 -9.86
CA ILE A 229 1.39 -5.55 -10.06
C ILE A 229 0.92 -6.68 -9.14
N VAL A 230 1.68 -7.76 -9.05
CA VAL A 230 1.26 -9.00 -8.38
C VAL A 230 2.37 -9.53 -7.51
N PHE A 231 2.01 -10.01 -6.33
CA PHE A 231 2.90 -10.62 -5.36
C PHE A 231 2.40 -12.00 -4.97
N VAL A 232 3.31 -12.96 -4.98
CA VAL A 232 3.14 -14.27 -4.32
C VAL A 232 4.21 -14.37 -3.26
N VAL A 233 3.83 -14.60 -2.00
CA VAL A 233 4.76 -14.72 -0.89
C VAL A 233 4.49 -16.04 -0.18
N VAL A 234 5.50 -16.92 -0.14
CA VAL A 234 5.39 -18.24 0.48
C VAL A 234 6.39 -18.35 1.61
N LEU A 235 5.89 -18.66 2.80
CA LEU A 235 6.68 -19.11 3.95
C LEU A 235 6.74 -20.63 3.95
N ALA A 236 7.93 -21.21 4.06
CA ALA A 236 8.10 -22.65 4.08
C ALA A 236 9.22 -23.10 5.01
N GLY A 237 9.15 -24.36 5.43
CA GLY A 237 10.22 -24.99 6.21
C GLY A 237 11.55 -25.06 5.44
N HIS A 238 11.48 -25.27 4.13
CA HIS A 238 12.66 -25.39 3.26
C HIS A 238 12.44 -24.75 1.89
N ARG A 239 13.53 -24.28 1.27
CA ARG A 239 13.51 -23.60 -0.03
C ARG A 239 12.86 -24.40 -1.17
N GLY A 240 12.94 -25.74 -1.11
CA GLY A 240 12.39 -26.61 -2.15
C GLY A 240 10.85 -26.53 -2.23
N GLU A 241 10.19 -26.49 -1.07
CA GLU A 241 8.74 -26.26 -1.00
C GLU A 241 8.39 -24.82 -1.36
N ALA A 242 9.20 -23.87 -0.88
CA ALA A 242 8.99 -22.44 -1.15
C ALA A 242 8.93 -22.15 -2.66
N PHE A 243 9.96 -22.56 -3.42
CA PHE A 243 10.01 -22.28 -4.86
C PHE A 243 8.89 -22.96 -5.64
N ARG A 244 8.63 -24.25 -5.38
CA ARG A 244 7.55 -24.99 -6.06
C ARG A 244 6.18 -24.37 -5.80
N THR A 245 5.96 -23.89 -4.58
CA THR A 245 4.68 -23.28 -4.19
C THR A 245 4.52 -21.87 -4.75
N VAL A 246 5.60 -21.09 -4.85
CA VAL A 246 5.56 -19.78 -5.51
C VAL A 246 5.22 -19.90 -6.99
N GLU A 247 5.88 -20.81 -7.71
CA GLU A 247 5.64 -21.05 -9.14
C GLU A 247 4.18 -21.45 -9.39
N ASP A 248 3.70 -22.46 -8.66
CA ASP A 248 2.30 -22.89 -8.76
C ASP A 248 1.32 -21.80 -8.30
N GLY A 249 1.67 -21.00 -7.30
CA GLY A 249 0.84 -19.90 -6.83
C GLY A 249 0.61 -18.82 -7.90
N ILE A 250 1.64 -18.44 -8.65
CA ILE A 250 1.47 -17.47 -9.74
C ILE A 250 0.75 -18.07 -10.94
N ASP A 251 1.02 -19.33 -11.29
CA ASP A 251 0.35 -19.99 -12.40
C ASP A 251 -1.16 -20.09 -12.14
N ARG A 252 -1.54 -20.58 -10.95
CA ARG A 252 -2.95 -20.67 -10.54
C ARG A 252 -3.63 -19.32 -10.41
N LEU A 253 -2.92 -18.29 -9.93
CA LEU A 253 -3.49 -16.94 -9.87
C LEU A 253 -3.88 -16.47 -11.27
N LYS A 254 -3.01 -16.64 -12.26
CA LYS A 254 -3.27 -16.25 -13.65
C LYS A 254 -4.38 -17.07 -14.31
N ASP A 255 -4.42 -18.37 -14.03
CA ASP A 255 -5.35 -19.28 -14.67
C ASP A 255 -6.77 -19.22 -14.06
N GLU A 256 -6.87 -18.99 -12.75
CA GLU A 256 -8.11 -19.19 -12.01
C GLU A 256 -8.75 -17.90 -11.48
N VAL A 257 -7.99 -16.82 -11.30
CA VAL A 257 -8.51 -15.57 -10.70
C VAL A 257 -9.04 -14.64 -11.80
N PRO A 258 -10.32 -14.24 -11.74
CA PRO A 258 -10.93 -13.42 -12.79
C PRO A 258 -10.51 -11.95 -12.69
N LEU A 259 -9.44 -11.60 -13.40
CA LEU A 259 -8.89 -10.24 -13.52
C LEU A 259 -9.04 -9.74 -14.96
N PHE A 260 -9.48 -8.50 -15.14
CA PHE A 260 -9.53 -7.85 -16.45
C PHE A 260 -8.39 -6.87 -16.61
N LYS A 261 -7.63 -7.03 -17.69
CA LYS A 261 -6.54 -6.12 -18.08
C LYS A 261 -7.00 -5.26 -19.25
N LYS A 262 -6.95 -3.95 -19.10
CA LYS A 262 -7.00 -2.99 -20.22
C LYS A 262 -5.62 -2.39 -20.40
N GLU A 263 -5.12 -2.40 -21.63
CA GLU A 263 -3.80 -1.86 -21.96
C GLU A 263 -3.94 -0.55 -22.73
N VAL A 264 -3.15 0.45 -22.35
CA VAL A 264 -3.09 1.73 -23.04
C VAL A 264 -1.66 1.97 -23.51
N THR A 265 -1.50 2.10 -24.83
CA THR A 265 -0.22 2.39 -25.47
C THR A 265 -0.18 3.85 -25.92
N VAL A 266 1.02 4.32 -26.29
CA VAL A 266 1.25 5.70 -26.73
C VAL A 266 0.42 6.09 -27.97
N ASP A 267 0.04 5.13 -28.80
CA ASP A 267 -0.63 5.39 -30.08
C ASP A 267 -2.13 5.05 -30.13
N ASP A 268 -2.70 4.19 -29.24
CA ASP A 268 -4.16 3.94 -29.13
C ASP A 268 -4.54 3.06 -27.89
N GLU A 269 -5.82 3.08 -27.45
CA GLU A 269 -6.36 2.23 -26.37
C GLU A 269 -6.89 0.87 -26.90
N PHE A 270 -6.45 -0.28 -26.36
CA PHE A 270 -6.99 -1.60 -26.73
C PHE A 270 -7.39 -2.46 -25.51
N TRP A 271 -8.53 -3.15 -25.59
CA TRP A 271 -8.97 -4.11 -24.57
C TRP A 271 -8.38 -5.49 -24.87
N VAL A 272 -7.63 -6.06 -23.93
CA VAL A 272 -7.07 -7.42 -24.04
C VAL A 272 -7.84 -8.35 -23.13
N HIS A 273 -8.66 -9.24 -23.70
CA HIS A 273 -9.21 -10.37 -22.97
C HIS A 273 -8.26 -11.56 -23.14
N GLU A 274 -7.53 -11.94 -22.10
CA GLU A 274 -6.86 -13.24 -22.09
C GLU A 274 -7.91 -14.33 -21.82
N ARG A 275 -8.07 -15.19 -22.82
CA ARG A 275 -8.59 -16.55 -22.72
C ARG A 275 -7.70 -17.42 -23.59
N GLU A 276 -6.84 -18.21 -22.98
CA GLU A 276 -6.44 -19.53 -23.46
C GLU A 276 -6.09 -20.43 -22.28
#